data_AF-A0A0D6LCK3-F1
#
_entry.id   AF-A0A0D6LCK3-F1
#
_cell.length_a   1.000
_cell.length_b   1.000
_cell.length_c   1.000
_cell.angle_alpha   90.00
_cell.angle_beta   90.00
_cell.angle_gamma   90.00
#
_symmetry.space_group_name_H-M   'P 1'
#
loop_
_entity.id
_entity.type
_entity.pdbx_description
1 polymer ?
#
loop_
_entity_poly.entity_id
_entity_poly.type
_entity_poly.pdbx_seq_one_letter_code
_entity_poly.pdbx_strand_id
1 'polypeptide(L)'
;MCPNNGYIMADGLRKTFVNLHNNHRLDLVNQRVANGNSGQKLRSGSKMMLIKYDCEAEKTAFEWAKQCIDADSSTASRRNWAENRYTFPNKNLDPNTVATRMAWDTHEYIGCAMYHCPSFINAVCHYGPAGQFGPGKQIYKPGPKCNRCGTVGATCLGGLCRR
;
A
#
# COMPACT_ATOMS: atom_id res chain seq x y z
N MET A 1 2.76 3.96 -16.33
CA MET A 1 3.05 2.95 -15.29
C MET A 1 2.40 1.63 -15.67
N CYS A 2 1.10 1.61 -16.00
CA CYS A 2 0.39 0.40 -16.44
C CYS A 2 -0.30 0.64 -17.79
N PRO A 3 0.38 0.39 -18.93
CA PRO A 3 -0.15 0.75 -20.25
C PRO A 3 -1.45 0.01 -20.59
N ASN A 4 -1.59 -1.24 -20.15
CA ASN A 4 -2.78 -2.07 -20.42
C ASN A 4 -3.95 -1.79 -19.46
N ASN A 5 -3.76 -0.95 -18.43
CA ASN A 5 -4.77 -0.64 -17.42
C ASN A 5 -5.21 0.84 -17.49
N GLY A 6 -5.07 1.50 -18.64
CA GLY A 6 -5.43 2.91 -18.80
C GLY A 6 -6.90 3.22 -18.44
N TYR A 7 -7.78 2.24 -18.61
CA TYR A 7 -9.21 2.33 -18.27
C TYR A 7 -9.51 2.24 -16.75
N ILE A 8 -8.55 1.82 -15.93
CA ILE A 8 -8.71 1.66 -14.49
C ILE A 8 -8.39 2.97 -13.76
N MET A 9 -7.22 3.53 -14.05
CA MET A 9 -6.70 4.69 -13.34
C MET A 9 -5.67 5.44 -14.19
N ALA A 10 -5.54 6.75 -13.95
CA ALA A 10 -4.50 7.56 -14.57
C ALA A 10 -3.14 7.38 -13.87
N ASP A 11 -2.04 7.52 -14.62
CA ASP A 11 -0.68 7.39 -14.09
C ASP A 11 -0.36 8.41 -12.98
N GLY A 12 -0.94 9.62 -13.03
CA GLY A 12 -0.75 10.62 -11.97
C GLY A 12 -1.19 10.10 -10.61
N LEU A 13 -2.32 9.41 -10.56
CA LEU A 13 -2.89 8.86 -9.35
C LEU A 13 -2.16 7.59 -8.88
N ARG A 14 -1.70 6.75 -9.81
CA ARG A 14 -0.78 5.64 -9.49
C ARG A 14 0.48 6.16 -8.78
N LYS A 15 1.06 7.25 -9.29
CA LYS A 15 2.21 7.91 -8.64
C LYS A 15 1.84 8.44 -7.26
N THR A 16 0.67 9.06 -7.10
CA THR A 16 0.18 9.52 -5.79
C THR A 16 0.16 8.37 -4.77
N PHE A 17 -0.43 7.21 -5.12
CA PHE A 17 -0.44 6.04 -4.24
C PHE A 17 0.98 5.60 -3.84
N VAL A 18 1.88 5.40 -4.80
CA VAL A 18 3.27 4.98 -4.53
C VAL A 18 4.01 5.99 -3.65
N ASN A 19 3.87 7.27 -3.96
CA ASN A 19 4.59 8.34 -3.28
C ASN A 19 4.12 8.49 -1.84
N LEU A 20 2.81 8.48 -1.58
CA LEU A 20 2.27 8.57 -0.23
C LEU A 20 2.76 7.41 0.64
N HIS A 21 2.69 6.17 0.13
CA HIS A 21 3.19 5.00 0.85
C HIS A 21 4.69 5.11 1.13
N ASN A 22 5.50 5.42 0.12
CA ASN A 22 6.95 5.51 0.30
C ASN A 22 7.37 6.67 1.21
N ASN A 23 6.64 7.79 1.21
CA ASN A 23 6.87 8.90 2.13
C ASN A 23 6.59 8.49 3.58
N HIS A 24 5.47 7.82 3.85
CA HIS A 24 5.17 7.33 5.21
C HIS A 24 6.21 6.30 5.70
N ARG A 25 6.66 5.41 4.81
CA ARG A 25 7.75 4.47 5.13
C ARG A 25 9.05 5.19 5.43
N LEU A 26 9.37 6.23 4.66
CA LEU A 26 10.55 7.05 4.86
C LEU A 26 10.47 7.79 6.22
N ASP A 27 9.31 8.31 6.57
CA ASP A 27 9.09 8.94 7.87
C ASP A 27 9.24 7.94 9.01
N LEU A 28 8.77 6.70 8.86
CA LEU A 28 8.95 5.64 9.85
C LEU A 28 10.43 5.29 10.05
N VAL A 29 11.20 5.04 8.97
CA VAL A 29 12.63 4.71 9.09
C VAL A 29 13.48 5.89 9.56
N ASN A 30 12.99 7.12 9.40
CA ASN A 30 13.60 8.33 9.97
C ASN A 30 13.03 8.68 11.36
N GLN A 31 12.24 7.79 11.97
CA GLN A 31 11.68 7.95 13.32
C GLN A 31 10.84 9.23 13.51
N ARG A 32 10.15 9.66 12.45
CA ARG A 32 9.26 10.83 12.46
C ARG A 32 7.84 10.47 12.87
N VAL A 33 7.47 9.20 12.80
CA VAL A 33 6.13 8.69 13.15
C VAL A 33 6.04 8.40 14.65
N ALA A 34 5.04 8.96 15.33
CA ALA A 34 4.71 8.63 16.71
C ALA A 34 3.79 7.41 16.78
N ASN A 35 3.94 6.60 17.82
CA ASN A 35 2.98 5.57 18.17
C ASN A 35 1.70 6.24 18.71
N GLY A 36 0.54 5.88 18.15
CA GLY A 36 -0.74 6.48 18.54
C GLY A 36 -1.13 6.27 20.01
N ASN A 37 -0.64 5.20 20.65
CA ASN A 37 -0.97 4.87 22.03
C ASN A 37 0.04 5.46 23.02
N SER A 38 1.34 5.38 22.72
CA SER A 38 2.39 5.82 23.67
C SER A 38 2.96 7.21 23.39
N GLY A 39 2.68 7.80 22.23
CA GLY A 39 3.28 9.06 21.77
C GLY A 39 4.78 8.96 21.42
N GLN A 40 5.46 7.88 21.83
CA GLN A 40 6.87 7.65 21.54
C GLN A 40 7.07 7.41 20.03
N LYS A 41 8.20 7.89 19.50
CA LYS A 41 8.55 7.63 18.09
C LYS A 41 8.72 6.14 17.85
N LEU A 42 8.17 5.67 16.73
CA LEU A 42 8.36 4.30 16.27
C LEU A 42 9.85 4.03 16.02
N ARG A 43 10.27 2.80 16.25
CA ARG A 43 11.64 2.37 15.95
C ARG A 43 11.84 2.36 14.43
N SER A 44 13.03 2.73 13.97
CA SER A 44 13.40 2.60 12.56
C SER A 44 13.27 1.15 12.06
N GLY A 45 12.90 0.98 10.79
CA GLY A 45 12.87 -0.30 10.09
C GLY A 45 14.21 -0.64 9.44
N SER A 46 14.82 -1.75 9.85
CA SER A 46 16.16 -2.14 9.38
C SER A 46 16.23 -2.70 7.95
N LYS A 47 15.09 -3.16 7.43
CA LYS A 47 14.95 -3.73 6.08
C LYS A 47 13.63 -3.32 5.40
N MET A 48 13.24 -2.06 5.58
CA MET A 48 11.99 -1.53 5.01
C MET A 48 12.14 -1.39 3.50
N MET A 49 11.39 -2.17 2.71
CA MET A 49 11.47 -2.13 1.25
C MET A 49 10.93 -0.82 0.66
N LEU A 50 11.41 -0.40 -0.51
CA LEU A 50 10.77 0.63 -1.33
C LEU A 50 9.59 0.00 -2.06
N ILE A 51 8.41 0.60 -1.96
CA ILE A 51 7.22 0.12 -2.67
C ILE A 51 7.31 0.43 -4.16
N LYS A 52 7.02 -0.57 -4.99
CA LYS A 52 6.85 -0.45 -6.45
C LYS A 52 5.38 -0.67 -6.82
N TYR A 53 4.93 -0.01 -7.89
CA TYR A 53 3.58 -0.23 -8.40
C TYR A 53 3.51 -1.52 -9.23
N ASP A 54 2.45 -2.29 -9.07
CA ASP A 54 2.20 -3.54 -9.77
C ASP A 54 0.84 -3.51 -10.47
N CYS A 55 0.85 -3.73 -11.79
CA CYS A 55 -0.32 -3.62 -12.64
C CYS A 55 -1.29 -4.81 -12.49
N GLU A 56 -0.81 -5.99 -12.11
CA GLU A 56 -1.67 -7.14 -11.85
C GLU A 56 -2.36 -7.01 -10.48
N ALA A 57 -1.66 -6.44 -9.49
CA ALA A 57 -2.29 -6.03 -8.24
C ALA A 57 -3.38 -4.96 -8.48
N GLU A 58 -3.12 -3.95 -9.31
CA GLU A 58 -4.12 -2.93 -9.68
C GLU A 58 -5.34 -3.56 -10.37
N LYS A 59 -5.09 -4.45 -11.33
CA LYS A 59 -6.15 -5.12 -12.08
C LYS A 59 -7.05 -5.93 -11.16
N THR A 60 -6.47 -6.75 -10.30
CA THR A 60 -7.25 -7.54 -9.33
C THR A 60 -7.99 -6.66 -8.31
N ALA A 61 -7.39 -5.55 -7.87
CA ALA A 61 -8.07 -4.59 -7.00
C ALA A 61 -9.27 -3.93 -7.69
N PHE A 62 -9.15 -3.58 -8.96
CA PHE A 62 -10.24 -3.01 -9.76
C PHE A 62 -11.39 -4.02 -9.96
N GLU A 63 -11.04 -5.26 -10.27
CA GLU A 63 -12.02 -6.34 -10.46
C GLU A 63 -12.86 -6.62 -9.20
N TRP A 64 -12.29 -6.37 -8.01
CA TRP A 64 -13.03 -6.40 -6.74
C TRP A 64 -13.78 -5.10 -6.46
N ALA A 65 -13.15 -3.94 -6.65
CA ALA A 65 -13.77 -2.64 -6.39
C ALA A 65 -15.10 -2.46 -7.16
N LYS A 66 -15.14 -2.93 -8.41
CA LYS A 66 -16.34 -2.87 -9.27
C LYS A 66 -17.51 -3.74 -8.80
N GLN A 67 -17.29 -4.69 -7.90
CA GLN A 67 -18.37 -5.50 -7.34
C GLN A 67 -19.28 -4.66 -6.42
N CYS A 68 -18.80 -3.52 -5.92
CA CYS A 68 -19.55 -2.66 -5.01
C CYS A 68 -20.03 -3.37 -3.73
N ILE A 69 -19.21 -4.29 -3.22
CA ILE A 69 -19.44 -5.03 -1.98
C ILE A 69 -18.55 -4.43 -0.89
N ASP A 70 -19.15 -4.11 0.26
CA ASP A 70 -18.44 -3.66 1.46
C ASP A 70 -17.89 -4.86 2.26
N ALA A 71 -17.07 -5.68 1.61
CA ALA A 71 -16.42 -6.84 2.21
C ALA A 71 -15.07 -7.11 1.55
N ASP A 72 -14.21 -7.82 2.27
CA ASP A 72 -12.90 -8.19 1.75
C ASP A 72 -13.02 -9.28 0.68
N SER A 73 -12.14 -9.25 -0.34
CA SER A 73 -12.15 -10.28 -1.37
C SER A 73 -11.55 -11.60 -0.90
N SER A 74 -11.99 -12.70 -1.51
CA SER A 74 -11.42 -14.02 -1.23
C SER A 74 -9.97 -14.08 -1.70
N THR A 75 -9.09 -14.73 -0.93
CA THR A 75 -7.65 -14.87 -1.25
C THR A 75 -7.40 -15.39 -2.66
N ALA A 76 -8.22 -16.35 -3.12
CA ALA A 76 -8.15 -16.91 -4.46
C ALA A 76 -8.41 -15.85 -5.55
N SER A 77 -9.44 -15.01 -5.36
CA SER A 77 -9.81 -13.97 -6.32
C SER A 77 -8.76 -12.86 -6.46
N ARG A 78 -8.00 -12.58 -5.40
CA ARG A 78 -6.91 -11.60 -5.38
C ARG A 78 -5.51 -12.19 -5.54
N ARG A 79 -5.37 -13.40 -6.10
CA ARG A 79 -4.07 -14.07 -6.34
C ARG A 79 -3.14 -14.02 -5.11
N ASN A 80 -3.72 -14.19 -3.93
CA ASN A 80 -3.08 -14.11 -2.61
C ASN A 80 -2.57 -12.73 -2.15
N TRP A 81 -2.63 -11.65 -2.94
CA TRP A 81 -2.22 -10.30 -2.51
C TRP A 81 -2.86 -9.91 -1.19
N ALA A 82 -2.15 -9.32 -0.23
CA ALA A 82 -2.84 -8.75 0.94
C ALA A 82 -3.76 -7.59 0.50
N GLU A 83 -4.82 -7.30 1.24
CA GLU A 83 -5.84 -6.32 0.84
C GLU A 83 -6.02 -5.26 1.92
N ASN A 84 -6.13 -4.01 1.50
CA ASN A 84 -6.70 -2.93 2.29
C ASN A 84 -7.85 -2.31 1.47
N ARG A 85 -8.98 -2.05 2.14
CA ARG A 85 -10.22 -1.63 1.50
C ARG A 85 -10.91 -0.56 2.32
N TYR A 86 -11.49 0.41 1.64
CA TYR A 86 -12.26 1.47 2.29
C TYR A 86 -13.42 1.93 1.42
N THR A 87 -14.57 2.17 2.03
CA THR A 87 -15.76 2.73 1.38
C THR A 87 -15.92 4.20 1.76
N PHE A 88 -16.23 5.05 0.78
CA PHE A 88 -16.46 6.48 1.01
C PHE A 88 -17.89 6.85 0.62
N PRO A 89 -18.78 7.13 1.59
CA PRO A 89 -20.17 7.52 1.29
C PRO A 89 -20.26 8.77 0.41
N ASN A 90 -19.33 9.72 0.57
CA ASN A 90 -19.24 10.88 -0.30
C ASN A 90 -18.59 10.50 -1.64
N LYS A 91 -19.38 10.46 -2.70
CA LYS A 91 -18.95 10.15 -4.07
C LYS A 91 -18.17 11.25 -4.79
N ASN A 92 -18.15 12.45 -4.22
CA ASN A 92 -17.51 13.63 -4.82
C ASN A 92 -16.13 13.92 -4.22
N LEU A 93 -15.53 12.96 -3.50
CA LEU A 93 -14.20 13.13 -2.94
C LEU A 93 -13.15 13.22 -4.06
N ASP A 94 -12.19 14.11 -3.86
CA ASP A 94 -11.01 14.17 -4.71
C ASP A 94 -10.25 12.82 -4.66
N PRO A 95 -9.86 12.24 -5.81
CA PRO A 95 -9.16 10.97 -5.85
C PRO A 95 -7.85 10.95 -5.05
N ASN A 96 -7.14 12.08 -4.92
CA ASN A 96 -5.93 12.11 -4.07
C ASN A 96 -6.28 12.09 -2.58
N THR A 97 -7.44 12.63 -2.19
CA THR A 97 -7.96 12.49 -0.82
C THR A 97 -8.23 11.02 -0.50
N VAL A 98 -8.83 10.28 -1.43
CA VAL A 98 -9.02 8.84 -1.28
C VAL A 98 -7.68 8.12 -1.18
N ALA A 99 -6.75 8.39 -2.10
CA ALA A 99 -5.42 7.78 -2.08
C ALA A 99 -4.67 8.04 -0.76
N THR A 100 -4.78 9.24 -0.20
CA THR A 100 -4.20 9.61 1.10
C THR A 100 -4.77 8.78 2.23
N ARG A 101 -6.09 8.54 2.26
CA ARG A 101 -6.73 7.71 3.30
C ARG A 101 -6.41 6.22 3.17
N MET A 102 -6.07 5.78 1.96
CA MET A 102 -5.64 4.40 1.68
C MET A 102 -4.13 4.19 1.92
N ALA A 103 -3.33 5.26 2.12
CA ALA A 103 -1.88 5.21 2.10
C ALA A 103 -1.21 4.70 3.39
N TRP A 104 -1.71 3.58 3.91
CA TRP A 104 -1.16 2.95 5.12
C TRP A 104 -0.87 1.47 4.88
N ASP A 105 0.40 1.15 4.60
CA ASP A 105 0.85 -0.25 4.48
C ASP A 105 2.38 -0.44 4.54
N THR A 106 2.81 -1.69 4.77
CA THR A 106 4.21 -2.11 4.97
C THR A 106 4.78 -3.10 3.94
N HIS A 107 4.06 -3.45 2.87
CA HIS A 107 4.52 -4.38 1.82
C HIS A 107 5.53 -3.77 0.82
N GLU A 108 5.95 -4.52 -0.22
CA GLU A 108 6.93 -4.13 -1.26
C GLU A 108 6.28 -3.78 -2.61
N TYR A 109 5.10 -4.33 -2.89
CA TYR A 109 4.33 -4.05 -4.10
C TYR A 109 2.97 -3.52 -3.74
N ILE A 110 2.45 -2.62 -4.57
CA ILE A 110 1.10 -2.07 -4.43
C ILE A 110 0.42 -1.96 -5.80
N GLY A 111 -0.87 -2.28 -5.84
CA GLY A 111 -1.74 -1.87 -6.93
C GLY A 111 -3.11 -1.51 -6.35
N CYS A 112 -3.63 -0.35 -6.72
CA CYS A 112 -4.86 0.20 -6.15
C CYS A 112 -5.84 0.61 -7.23
N ALA A 113 -7.12 0.48 -6.92
CA ALA A 113 -8.21 0.94 -7.78
C ALA A 113 -9.29 1.63 -6.95
N MET A 114 -9.97 2.58 -7.59
CA MET A 114 -11.15 3.23 -7.06
C MET A 114 -12.29 3.07 -8.06
N TYR A 115 -13.45 2.64 -7.57
CA TYR A 115 -14.64 2.50 -8.39
C TYR A 115 -15.79 3.29 -7.79
N HIS A 116 -16.47 4.09 -8.62
CA HIS A 116 -17.65 4.85 -8.21
C HIS A 116 -18.88 3.94 -8.27
N CYS A 117 -19.27 3.41 -7.12
CA CYS A 117 -20.51 2.67 -6.95
C CYS A 117 -21.72 3.62 -6.92
N PRO A 118 -22.96 3.10 -7.04
CA PRO A 118 -24.15 3.94 -7.04
C PRO A 118 -24.24 4.89 -5.83
N SER A 119 -23.85 4.44 -4.64
CA SER A 119 -23.98 5.18 -3.37
C SER A 119 -22.66 5.54 -2.66
N PHE A 120 -21.51 5.03 -3.11
CA PHE A 120 -20.21 5.27 -2.46
C PHE A 120 -19.04 5.10 -3.43
N ILE A 121 -17.83 5.52 -3.05
CA ILE A 121 -16.59 5.11 -3.73
C ILE A 121 -16.07 3.86 -3.04
N ASN A 122 -15.82 2.80 -3.78
CA ASN A 122 -15.15 1.61 -3.30
C ASN A 122 -13.67 1.68 -3.68
N ALA A 123 -12.78 1.82 -2.70
CA ALA A 123 -11.34 1.85 -2.92
C ALA A 123 -10.70 0.57 -2.39
N VAL A 124 -9.91 -0.07 -3.23
CA VAL A 124 -9.22 -1.34 -2.93
C VAL A 124 -7.74 -1.18 -3.28
N CYS A 125 -6.87 -1.60 -2.39
CA CYS A 125 -5.44 -1.74 -2.64
C CYS A 125 -5.01 -3.17 -2.35
N HIS A 126 -4.28 -3.75 -3.29
CA HIS A 126 -3.63 -5.05 -3.17
C HIS A 126 -2.13 -4.88 -2.97
N TYR A 127 -1.57 -5.71 -2.09
CA TYR A 127 -0.20 -5.59 -1.63
C TYR A 127 0.58 -6.89 -1.68
N GLY A 128 1.87 -6.78 -1.97
CA GLY A 128 2.74 -7.92 -2.23
C GLY A 128 4.13 -7.84 -1.59
N PRO A 129 4.77 -8.99 -1.30
CA PRO A 129 4.26 -10.35 -1.45
C PRO A 129 3.28 -10.74 -0.35
N ALA A 130 2.35 -11.63 -0.71
CA ALA A 130 1.37 -12.24 0.19
C ALA A 130 2.01 -12.95 1.39
N GLY A 131 1.35 -12.93 2.55
CA GLY A 131 1.72 -13.77 3.69
C GLY A 131 2.84 -13.25 4.59
N GLN A 132 3.43 -12.09 4.30
CA GLN A 132 4.33 -11.41 5.25
C GLN A 132 3.56 -10.73 6.42
N PHE A 133 2.25 -10.53 6.25
CA PHE A 133 1.39 -9.79 7.16
C PHE A 133 0.20 -10.64 7.60
N GLY A 134 -0.28 -10.40 8.82
CA GLY A 134 -1.37 -11.14 9.45
C GLY A 134 -1.32 -11.07 10.99
N PRO A 135 -2.36 -11.55 11.68
CA PRO A 135 -2.41 -11.57 13.13
C PRO A 135 -1.15 -12.23 13.73
N GLY A 136 -0.54 -11.56 14.71
CA GLY A 136 0.68 -12.02 15.39
C GLY A 136 1.99 -11.88 14.59
N LYS A 137 1.95 -11.45 13.32
CA LYS A 137 3.17 -11.19 12.55
C LYS A 137 3.73 -9.80 12.83
N GLN A 138 5.05 -9.71 12.86
CA GLN A 138 5.74 -8.44 13.05
C GLN A 138 5.59 -7.55 11.79
N ILE A 139 5.04 -6.35 11.97
CA ILE A 139 4.78 -5.36 10.90
C ILE A 139 6.07 -4.95 10.17
N TYR A 140 7.16 -4.73 10.91
CA TYR A 140 8.47 -4.47 10.33
C TYR A 140 9.57 -4.88 11.31
N LYS A 141 10.77 -5.19 10.82
CA LYS A 141 11.91 -5.57 11.68
C LYS A 141 12.64 -4.32 12.21
N PRO A 142 12.58 -4.01 13.52
CA PRO A 142 13.22 -2.83 14.06
C PRO A 142 14.75 -2.89 13.98
N GLY A 143 15.37 -1.73 13.79
CA GLY A 143 16.81 -1.54 13.81
C GLY A 143 17.27 -0.35 12.95
N PRO A 144 18.57 -0.05 12.92
CA PRO A 144 19.11 1.05 12.11
C PRO A 144 18.68 0.89 10.65
N LYS A 145 18.18 1.99 10.05
CA LYS A 145 17.67 1.97 8.67
C LYS A 145 18.71 1.39 7.72
N CYS A 146 18.24 0.61 6.75
CA CYS A 146 19.05 -0.10 5.77
C CYS A 146 20.04 -1.17 6.26
N ASN A 147 20.27 -1.33 7.57
CA ASN A 147 21.29 -2.24 8.10
C ASN A 147 21.05 -3.73 7.75
N ARG A 148 19.85 -4.07 7.27
CA ARG A 148 19.49 -5.43 6.85
C ARG A 148 18.99 -5.51 5.40
N CYS A 149 19.20 -4.49 4.56
CA CYS A 149 18.83 -4.60 3.14
C CYS A 149 19.54 -5.78 2.46
N GLY A 150 20.82 -6.01 2.78
CA GLY A 150 21.59 -7.14 2.22
C GLY A 150 20.96 -8.51 2.52
N THR A 151 20.31 -8.67 3.68
CA THR A 151 19.65 -9.94 4.07
C THR A 151 18.43 -10.31 3.22
N VAL A 152 17.93 -9.36 2.41
CA VAL A 152 16.78 -9.56 1.51
C VAL A 152 17.17 -9.37 0.04
N GLY A 153 18.48 -9.38 -0.25
CA GLY A 153 19.02 -9.20 -1.61
C GLY A 153 18.78 -7.81 -2.18
N ALA A 154 18.78 -6.78 -1.32
CA ALA A 154 18.48 -5.40 -1.71
C ALA A 154 19.60 -4.43 -1.30
N THR A 155 19.63 -3.27 -1.94
CA THR A 155 20.54 -2.16 -1.63
C THR A 155 19.80 -1.03 -0.93
N CYS A 156 20.51 -0.20 -0.16
CA CYS A 156 19.92 0.98 0.46
C CYS A 156 19.80 2.11 -0.56
N LEU A 157 18.60 2.62 -0.78
CA LEU A 157 18.33 3.82 -1.57
C LEU A 157 17.48 4.78 -0.76
N GLY A 158 18.02 5.96 -0.44
CA GLY A 158 17.25 7.02 0.24
C GLY A 158 16.69 6.61 1.59
N GLY A 159 17.26 5.59 2.26
CA GLY A 159 16.78 5.07 3.55
C GLY A 159 15.82 3.87 3.45
N LEU A 160 15.43 3.45 2.24
CA LEU A 160 14.62 2.26 2.00
C LEU A 160 15.41 1.21 1.22
N CYS A 161 15.05 -0.06 1.35
CA CYS A 161 15.70 -1.17 0.64
C CYS A 161 15.09 -1.34 -0.76
N ARG A 162 15.92 -1.38 -1.79
CA ARG A 162 15.49 -1.56 -3.17
C ARG A 162 16.21 -2.76 -3.80
N ARG A 163 15.42 -3.68 -4.36
CA ARG A 163 15.92 -4.67 -5.34
C ARG A 163 16.05 -4.01 -6.70
#